data_AF-A0A7C9BQG6-F1
#
_entry.id   AF-A0A7C9BQG6-F1
#
_cell.length_a   1.000
_cell.length_b   1.000
_cell.length_c   1.000
_cell.angle_alpha   90.00
_cell.angle_beta   90.00
_cell.angle_gamma   90.00
#
_symmetry.space_group_name_H-M   'P 1'
#
loop_
_entity.id
_entity.type
_entity.pdbx_description
1 polymer ?
#
loop_
_entity_poly.entity_id
_entity_poly.type
_entity_poly.pdbx_seq_one_letter_code
_entity_poly.pdbx_strand_id
1 'polypeptide(L)'
;MKHRLFAASLALAGSLLATSSSFAAGASGTIYFSGMIVEPPCSFALDAADAAHANVRPDCPRPATGQIAFVDAASQRSLKTTTFTHASRAIVLPNRPGNNRAPMIAVVTYQ
;
A
#
# COMPACT_ATOMS: atom_id res chain seq x y z
N MET A 1 60.95 35.75 -14.25
CA MET A 1 60.40 34.68 -13.39
C MET A 1 58.92 34.35 -13.65
N LYS A 2 58.08 35.30 -14.09
CA LYS A 2 56.63 35.08 -14.33
C LYS A 2 56.27 33.94 -15.32
N HIS A 3 56.99 33.80 -16.44
CA HIS A 3 56.69 32.75 -17.43
C HIS A 3 56.89 31.31 -16.92
N ARG A 4 57.79 31.10 -15.93
CA ARG A 4 58.02 29.77 -15.34
C ARG A 4 56.91 29.37 -14.37
N LEU A 5 56.33 30.33 -13.66
CA LEU A 5 55.18 30.10 -12.77
C LEU A 5 53.92 29.74 -13.55
N PHE A 6 53.68 30.39 -14.69
CA PHE A 6 52.56 30.03 -15.57
C PHE A 6 52.71 28.63 -16.17
N ALA A 7 53.92 28.26 -16.59
CA ALA A 7 54.18 26.90 -17.10
C ALA A 7 53.98 25.83 -16.01
N ALA A 8 54.41 26.11 -14.78
CA ALA A 8 54.18 25.20 -13.65
C ALA A 8 52.68 25.05 -13.32
N SER A 9 51.92 26.15 -13.30
CA SER A 9 50.48 26.11 -13.06
C SER A 9 49.71 25.38 -14.17
N LEU A 10 50.10 25.53 -15.44
CA LEU A 10 49.50 24.78 -16.54
C LEU A 10 49.82 23.28 -16.47
N ALA A 11 51.05 22.90 -16.10
CA ALA A 11 51.43 21.50 -15.94
C ALA A 11 50.69 20.82 -14.77
N LEU A 12 50.50 21.56 -13.66
CA LEU A 12 49.69 21.12 -12.52
C LEU A 12 48.21 21.00 -12.88
N ALA A 13 47.64 21.98 -13.57
CA ALA A 13 46.25 21.94 -14.02
C ALA A 13 46.01 20.79 -15.02
N GLY A 14 46.96 20.54 -15.94
CA GLY A 14 46.91 19.41 -16.86
C GLY A 14 46.92 18.06 -16.14
N SER A 15 47.74 17.90 -15.10
CA SER A 15 47.80 16.69 -14.28
C SER A 15 46.48 16.43 -13.51
N LEU A 16 45.84 17.50 -13.01
CA LEU A 16 44.55 17.43 -12.33
C LEU A 16 43.39 17.06 -13.27
N LEU A 17 43.44 17.52 -14.53
CA LEU A 17 42.44 17.21 -15.55
C LEU A 17 42.63 15.82 -16.17
N ALA A 18 43.88 15.34 -16.25
CA ALA A 18 44.19 14.00 -16.78
C ALA A 18 43.83 12.87 -15.80
N THR A 19 43.65 13.16 -14.51
CA THR A 19 43.33 12.17 -13.47
C THR A 19 41.83 12.00 -13.20
N SER A 20 40.97 12.80 -13.83
CA SER A 20 39.52 12.82 -13.58
C SER A 20 38.70 11.86 -14.47
N SER A 21 39.34 11.10 -15.35
CA SER A 21 38.67 10.25 -16.36
C SER A 21 38.23 8.86 -15.87
N SER A 22 38.47 8.49 -14.60
CA SER A 22 38.24 7.12 -14.11
C SER A 22 36.92 6.86 -13.35
N PHE A 23 36.04 7.85 -13.18
CA PHE A 23 34.84 7.71 -12.32
C PHE A 23 33.49 7.85 -13.05
N ALA A 24 33.41 7.42 -14.30
CA ALA A 24 32.14 7.32 -15.02
C ALA A 24 31.91 5.95 -15.67
N ALA A 25 32.65 4.91 -15.25
CA ALA A 25 32.22 3.54 -15.47
C ALA A 25 31.14 3.24 -14.44
N GLY A 26 29.90 3.64 -14.73
CA GLY A 26 28.74 3.19 -13.94
C GLY A 26 28.80 1.67 -13.86
N ALA A 27 28.98 1.14 -12.65
CA ALA A 27 28.99 -0.29 -12.43
C ALA A 27 27.64 -0.84 -12.89
N SER A 28 27.64 -1.46 -14.07
CA SER A 28 26.47 -2.15 -14.60
C SER A 28 26.42 -3.52 -13.96
N GLY A 29 25.36 -3.76 -13.18
CA GLY A 29 25.09 -5.03 -12.52
C GLY A 29 23.61 -5.38 -12.68
N THR A 30 23.29 -6.66 -12.56
CA THR A 30 21.89 -7.11 -12.56
C THR A 30 21.39 -7.17 -11.13
N ILE A 31 20.31 -6.43 -10.82
CA ILE A 31 19.61 -6.55 -9.54
C ILE A 31 18.54 -7.63 -9.72
N TYR A 32 18.69 -8.74 -9.01
CA TYR A 32 17.69 -9.80 -8.97
C TYR A 32 16.69 -9.53 -7.87
N PHE A 33 15.48 -9.15 -8.25
CA PHE A 33 14.33 -9.13 -7.34
C PHE A 33 13.67 -10.51 -7.34
N SER A 34 13.55 -11.11 -6.16
CA SER A 34 12.77 -12.32 -5.95
C SER A 34 11.61 -12.03 -5.00
N GLY A 35 10.48 -12.66 -5.24
CA GLY A 35 9.26 -12.46 -4.48
C GLY A 35 8.02 -12.79 -5.30
N MET A 36 6.88 -12.90 -4.64
CA MET A 36 5.59 -12.99 -5.32
C MET A 36 4.98 -11.59 -5.44
N ILE A 37 4.35 -11.31 -6.58
CA ILE A 37 3.44 -10.18 -6.69
C ILE A 37 2.19 -10.54 -5.88
N VAL A 38 2.08 -9.99 -4.67
CA VAL A 38 0.90 -10.18 -3.82
C VAL A 38 -0.17 -9.20 -4.28
N GLU A 39 -1.30 -9.74 -4.71
CA GLU A 39 -2.45 -8.92 -5.08
C GLU A 39 -3.06 -8.29 -3.82
N PRO A 40 -3.44 -7.01 -3.83
CA PRO A 40 -4.09 -6.40 -2.69
C PRO A 40 -5.44 -7.10 -2.39
N PRO A 41 -5.82 -7.21 -1.10
CA PRO A 41 -7.14 -7.72 -0.74
C PRO A 41 -8.24 -6.79 -1.28
N CYS A 42 -9.49 -7.28 -1.32
CA CYS A 42 -10.63 -6.42 -1.61
C CYS A 42 -10.65 -5.22 -0.66
N SER A 43 -10.95 -4.05 -1.21
CA SER A 43 -11.30 -2.89 -0.41
C SER A 43 -12.78 -2.96 -0.03
N PHE A 44 -13.17 -2.32 1.07
CA PHE A 44 -14.55 -2.33 1.54
C PHE A 44 -14.99 -0.89 1.78
N ALA A 45 -15.87 -0.39 0.91
CA ALA A 45 -16.43 0.94 1.04
C ALA A 45 -17.62 0.91 2.01
N LEU A 46 -17.67 1.86 2.93
CA LEU A 46 -18.83 2.08 3.78
C LEU A 46 -19.72 3.15 3.13
N ASP A 47 -20.92 2.75 2.74
CA ASP A 47 -21.97 3.66 2.30
C ASP A 47 -22.86 3.97 3.51
N ALA A 48 -22.72 5.19 4.04
CA ALA A 48 -23.44 5.67 5.22
C ALA A 48 -24.40 6.81 4.86
N ALA A 49 -24.92 6.84 3.63
CA ALA A 49 -25.87 7.87 3.18
C ALA A 49 -27.10 7.97 4.10
N ASP A 50 -27.49 6.86 4.73
CA ASP A 50 -28.48 6.83 5.80
C ASP A 50 -27.89 6.13 7.03
N ALA A 51 -27.77 6.86 8.14
CA ALA A 51 -27.18 6.34 9.38
C ALA A 51 -27.95 5.14 9.96
N ALA A 52 -29.22 4.98 9.58
CA ALA A 52 -30.04 3.83 9.96
C ALA A 52 -29.73 2.56 9.15
N HIS A 53 -29.22 2.72 7.92
CA HIS A 53 -29.01 1.65 6.95
C HIS A 53 -27.63 1.75 6.29
N ALA A 54 -26.60 1.86 7.12
CA ALA A 54 -25.23 1.82 6.65
C ALA A 54 -24.94 0.45 6.00
N ASN A 55 -24.27 0.49 4.85
CA ASN A 55 -23.98 -0.68 4.04
C ASN A 55 -22.48 -0.78 3.77
N VAL A 56 -21.94 -1.98 3.78
CA VAL A 56 -20.57 -2.26 3.30
C VAL A 56 -20.65 -2.82 1.89
N ARG A 57 -19.87 -2.25 0.98
CA ARG A 57 -19.71 -2.75 -0.38
C ARG A 57 -18.29 -3.24 -0.60
N PRO A 58 -18.08 -4.55 -0.87
CA PRO A 58 -16.79 -5.02 -1.34
C PRO A 58 -16.46 -4.44 -2.72
N ASP A 59 -15.25 -3.96 -2.89
CA ASP A 59 -14.67 -3.51 -4.14
C ASP A 59 -13.36 -4.28 -4.35
N CYS A 60 -13.48 -5.36 -5.13
CA CYS A 60 -12.44 -6.34 -5.36
C CYS A 60 -11.84 -6.17 -6.76
N PRO A 61 -10.51 -6.16 -6.92
CA PRO A 61 -9.87 -6.06 -8.24
C PRO A 61 -10.11 -7.30 -9.12
N ARG A 62 -10.43 -8.44 -8.50
CA ARG A 62 -10.77 -9.71 -9.16
C ARG A 62 -12.04 -10.30 -8.55
N PRO A 63 -12.72 -11.22 -9.25
CA PRO A 63 -13.76 -12.04 -8.65
C PRO A 63 -13.23 -12.76 -7.41
N ALA A 64 -13.82 -12.47 -6.25
CA ALA A 64 -13.49 -13.08 -4.98
C ALA A 64 -14.78 -13.51 -4.26
N THR A 65 -14.65 -14.49 -3.37
CA THR A 65 -15.70 -14.94 -2.45
C THR A 65 -15.10 -15.08 -1.06
N GLY A 66 -15.91 -14.82 -0.05
CA GLY A 66 -15.49 -14.96 1.33
C GLY A 66 -16.63 -14.73 2.29
N GLN A 67 -16.29 -14.64 3.57
CA GLN A 67 -17.22 -14.29 4.62
C GLN A 67 -16.79 -12.99 5.27
N ILE A 68 -17.78 -12.18 5.65
CA ILE A 68 -17.61 -11.01 6.48
C ILE A 68 -18.40 -11.22 7.77
N ALA A 69 -17.70 -11.13 8.89
CA ALA A 69 -18.28 -11.20 10.23
C ALA A 69 -18.22 -9.82 10.89
N PHE A 70 -19.38 -9.31 11.29
CA PHE A 70 -19.52 -8.07 12.03
C PHE A 70 -19.48 -8.37 13.52
N VAL A 71 -18.55 -7.75 14.24
CA VAL A 71 -18.31 -7.95 15.67
C VAL A 71 -18.48 -6.62 16.40
N ASP A 72 -19.16 -6.64 17.54
CA ASP A 72 -19.23 -5.48 18.42
C ASP A 72 -17.90 -5.32 19.18
N ALA A 73 -17.21 -4.19 19.03
CA ALA A 73 -15.88 -4.03 19.61
C ALA A 73 -15.88 -3.99 21.14
N ALA A 74 -17.00 -3.60 21.77
CA ALA A 74 -17.10 -3.52 23.22
C ALA A 74 -17.29 -4.89 23.87
N SER A 75 -18.17 -5.73 23.30
CA SER A 75 -18.50 -7.05 23.84
C SER A 75 -17.75 -8.21 23.18
N GLN A 76 -17.04 -7.95 22.07
CA GLN A 76 -16.41 -8.94 21.20
C GLN A 76 -17.38 -10.02 20.67
N ARG A 77 -18.69 -9.75 20.72
CA ARG A 77 -19.70 -10.69 20.21
C ARG A 77 -19.90 -10.51 18.72
N SER A 78 -20.01 -11.64 18.01
CA SER A 78 -20.46 -11.64 16.62
C SER A 78 -21.92 -11.19 16.56
N LEU A 79 -22.19 -10.19 15.73
CA LEU A 79 -23.51 -9.62 15.49
C LEU A 79 -24.18 -10.27 14.28
N LYS A 80 -23.40 -10.49 13.22
CA LYS A 80 -23.86 -11.07 11.96
C LYS A 80 -22.67 -11.55 11.15
N THR A 81 -22.78 -12.73 10.57
CA THR A 81 -21.84 -13.22 9.56
C THR A 81 -22.60 -13.42 8.26
N THR A 82 -22.01 -13.02 7.13
CA THR A 82 -22.59 -13.25 5.82
C THR A 82 -21.51 -13.54 4.79
N THR A 83 -21.89 -14.30 3.77
CA THR A 83 -21.03 -14.52 2.60
C THR A 83 -21.06 -13.27 1.73
N PHE A 84 -19.93 -12.91 1.15
CA PHE A 84 -19.82 -11.90 0.12
C PHE A 84 -19.19 -12.48 -1.14
N THR A 85 -19.52 -11.87 -2.27
CA THR A 85 -18.89 -12.11 -3.56
C THR A 85 -18.49 -10.76 -4.15
N HIS A 86 -17.66 -10.75 -5.19
CA HIS A 86 -17.41 -9.53 -5.98
C HIS A 86 -18.71 -8.87 -6.50
N ALA A 87 -19.78 -9.64 -6.74
CA ALA A 87 -21.06 -9.10 -7.19
C ALA A 87 -21.93 -8.53 -6.05
N SER A 88 -21.51 -8.66 -4.78
CA SER A 88 -22.26 -8.16 -3.63
C SER A 88 -22.30 -6.63 -3.65
N ARG A 89 -23.47 -6.07 -4.01
CA ARG A 89 -23.64 -4.62 -4.16
C ARG A 89 -23.80 -3.89 -2.82
N ALA A 90 -24.37 -4.53 -1.81
CA ALA A 90 -24.55 -3.96 -0.49
C ALA A 90 -24.69 -5.07 0.56
N ILE A 91 -23.87 -4.98 1.61
CA ILE A 91 -23.93 -5.82 2.80
C ILE A 91 -24.42 -4.94 3.94
N VAL A 92 -25.70 -5.08 4.28
CA VAL A 92 -26.35 -4.27 5.31
C VAL A 92 -25.73 -4.55 6.69
N LEU A 93 -25.27 -3.49 7.36
CA LEU A 93 -24.74 -3.59 8.72
C LEU A 93 -25.84 -4.07 9.68
N PRO A 94 -25.51 -4.96 10.63
CA PRO A 94 -26.47 -5.38 11.64
C PRO A 94 -26.80 -4.24 12.59
N ASN A 95 -28.06 -4.19 13.03
CA ASN A 95 -28.48 -3.28 14.08
C ASN A 95 -27.83 -3.67 15.43
N ARG A 96 -27.46 -2.68 16.24
CA ARG A 96 -26.86 -2.87 17.57
C ARG A 96 -27.78 -2.31 18.66
N PRO A 97 -28.72 -3.11 19.20
CA PRO A 97 -29.55 -2.64 20.30
C PRO A 97 -28.68 -2.30 21.53
N GLY A 98 -28.71 -1.03 21.95
CA GLY A 98 -28.10 -0.56 23.19
C GLY A 98 -26.65 -0.07 23.12
N ASN A 99 -25.97 -0.14 21.95
CA ASN A 99 -24.56 0.27 21.86
C ASN A 99 -24.19 0.96 20.54
N ASN A 100 -25.00 1.93 20.10
CA ASN A 100 -24.82 2.61 18.81
C ASN A 100 -23.51 3.42 18.67
N ARG A 101 -22.79 3.66 19.77
CA ARG A 101 -21.54 4.46 19.78
C ARG A 101 -20.26 3.64 19.77
N ALA A 102 -20.33 2.34 20.10
CA ALA A 102 -19.12 1.51 20.05
C ALA A 102 -18.65 1.31 18.60
N PRO A 103 -17.34 1.13 18.37
CA PRO A 103 -16.85 0.69 17.06
C PRO A 103 -17.41 -0.70 16.71
N MET A 104 -17.63 -0.94 15.43
CA MET A 104 -17.90 -2.27 14.88
C MET A 104 -16.67 -2.73 14.11
N ILE A 105 -16.29 -4.00 14.28
CA ILE A 105 -15.18 -4.61 13.56
C ILE A 105 -15.77 -5.51 12.47
N ALA A 106 -15.30 -5.34 11.24
CA ALA A 106 -15.58 -6.26 10.15
C ALA A 106 -14.37 -7.19 9.96
N VAL A 107 -14.55 -8.48 10.23
CA VAL A 107 -13.54 -9.51 10.00
C VAL A 107 -13.83 -10.16 8.66
N VAL A 108 -12.85 -10.14 7.75
CA VAL A 108 -12.99 -10.67 6.40
C VAL A 108 -12.16 -11.95 6.28
N THR A 109 -12.78 -13.02 5.80
CA THR A 109 -12.13 -14.32 5.55
C THR A 109 -12.37 -14.71 4.10
N TYR A 110 -11.30 -14.80 3.32
CA TYR A 110 -11.34 -15.23 1.92
C TYR A 110 -11.43 -16.75 1.81
N GLN A 111 -12.10 -17.23 0.77
CA GLN A 111 -12.20 -18.65 0.40
C GLN A 111 -11.40 -18.94 -0.87
#